data_AF-A0A7J9Q9N2-F1
#
_entry.id   AF-A0A7J9Q9N2-F1
#
_cell.length_a   1.000
_cell.length_b   1.000
_cell.length_c   1.000
_cell.angle_alpha   90.00
_cell.angle_beta   90.00
_cell.angle_gamma   90.00
#
_symmetry.space_group_name_H-M   'P 1'
#
loop_
_entity.id
_entity.type
_entity.pdbx_description
1 polymer ?
#
loop_
_entity_poly.entity_id
_entity_poly.type
_entity_poly.pdbx_seq_one_letter_code
_entity_poly.pdbx_strand_id
1 'polypeptide(L)'
;MFKPENILERKSTLFSVVVTGVIAILAIPIIIPHLFHGYHLAHIFLHIGGITLAVFISTLAISAYFRLRTKRLLLSAVAFTTFICAESALLVDSSYPNVFDFGILPLDEVGHLLTFITLGLLALGVFRND
;
A
#
# COMPACT_ATOMS: atom_id res chain seq x y z
N MET A 1 -24.99 2.33 -20.35
CA MET A 1 -24.38 3.66 -20.26
C MET A 1 -23.63 3.74 -18.92
N PHE A 2 -22.33 3.46 -18.93
CA PHE A 2 -21.49 3.50 -17.73
C PHE A 2 -21.23 4.96 -17.36
N LYS A 3 -21.90 5.45 -16.31
CA LYS A 3 -21.63 6.76 -15.73
C LYS A 3 -20.55 6.61 -14.65
N PRO A 4 -19.31 7.09 -14.88
CA PRO A 4 -18.20 6.93 -13.92
C PRO A 4 -18.45 7.65 -12.58
N GLU A 5 -19.36 8.62 -12.58
CA GLU A 5 -19.84 9.39 -11.42
C GLU A 5 -20.39 8.46 -10.30
N ASN A 6 -21.12 7.40 -10.66
CA ASN A 6 -21.77 6.51 -9.69
C ASN A 6 -20.81 5.51 -9.02
N ILE A 7 -19.64 5.25 -9.62
CA ILE A 7 -18.66 4.28 -9.10
C ILE A 7 -17.96 4.85 -7.86
N LEU A 8 -17.71 6.18 -7.86
CA LEU A 8 -17.10 6.88 -6.74
C LEU A 8 -18.04 7.07 -5.54
N GLU A 9 -19.36 7.00 -5.74
CA GLU A 9 -20.35 7.13 -4.66
C GLU A 9 -20.57 5.82 -3.88
N ARG A 10 -20.46 4.67 -4.55
CA ARG A 10 -20.59 3.35 -3.89
C ARG A 10 -19.25 2.86 -3.37
N LYS A 11 -18.99 3.09 -2.07
CA LYS A 11 -17.80 2.62 -1.33
C LYS A 11 -17.44 1.14 -1.61
N SER A 12 -18.44 0.26 -1.72
CA SER A 12 -18.25 -1.17 -2.00
C SER A 12 -17.79 -1.45 -3.45
N THR A 13 -18.28 -0.71 -4.44
CA THR A 13 -17.85 -0.84 -5.84
C THR A 13 -16.45 -0.25 -6.03
N LEU A 14 -16.17 0.88 -5.37
CA LEU A 14 -14.83 1.49 -5.32
C LEU A 14 -13.79 0.53 -4.73
N PHE A 15 -14.11 -0.11 -3.61
CA PHE A 15 -13.27 -1.16 -3.01
C PHE A 15 -12.99 -2.28 -4.01
N SER A 16 -14.05 -2.86 -4.61
CA SER A 16 -13.90 -3.98 -5.53
C SER A 16 -13.05 -3.63 -6.75
N VAL A 17 -13.20 -2.44 -7.33
CA VAL A 17 -12.44 -2.02 -8.51
C VAL A 17 -10.97 -1.80 -8.15
N VAL A 18 -10.68 -1.09 -7.06
CA VAL A 18 -9.30 -0.83 -6.61
C VAL A 18 -8.60 -2.14 -6.26
N VAL A 19 -9.24 -2.99 -5.47
CA VAL A 19 -8.70 -4.30 -5.06
C VAL A 19 -8.43 -5.19 -6.28
N THR A 20 -9.40 -5.32 -7.18
CA THR A 20 -9.25 -6.13 -8.39
C THR A 20 -8.13 -5.61 -9.30
N GLY A 21 -8.01 -4.28 -9.44
CA GLY A 21 -6.95 -3.66 -10.22
C GLY A 21 -5.56 -3.92 -9.64
N VAL A 22 -5.39 -3.73 -8.33
CA VAL A 22 -4.10 -3.98 -7.65
C VAL A 22 -3.71 -5.45 -7.75
N ILE A 23 -4.65 -6.36 -7.47
CA ILE A 23 -4.39 -7.81 -7.57
C ILE A 23 -4.02 -8.18 -9.02
N ALA A 24 -4.74 -7.67 -10.03
CA ALA A 24 -4.44 -7.99 -11.42
C ALA A 24 -3.04 -7.54 -11.86
N ILE A 25 -2.60 -6.35 -11.42
CA ILE A 25 -1.29 -5.78 -11.79
C ILE A 25 -0.15 -6.44 -11.03
N LEU A 26 -0.32 -6.76 -9.74
CA LEU A 26 0.76 -7.25 -8.89
C LEU A 26 0.79 -8.78 -8.78
N ALA A 27 -0.36 -9.42 -8.61
CA ALA A 27 -0.40 -10.85 -8.29
C ALA A 27 0.03 -11.72 -9.48
N ILE A 28 -0.43 -11.41 -10.70
CA ILE A 28 -0.14 -12.24 -11.88
C ILE A 28 1.36 -12.28 -12.20
N PRO A 29 2.07 -11.15 -12.42
CA PRO A 29 3.47 -11.19 -12.82
C PRO A 29 4.41 -11.64 -11.69
N ILE A 30 4.05 -11.43 -10.42
CA ILE A 30 4.93 -11.73 -9.28
C ILE A 30 4.75 -13.16 -8.77
N ILE A 31 3.52 -13.69 -8.76
CA ILE A 31 3.25 -15.05 -8.24
C ILE A 31 3.75 -16.12 -9.21
N ILE A 32 3.54 -15.97 -10.52
CA ILE A 32 3.92 -16.97 -11.54
C ILE A 32 5.39 -17.44 -11.42
N PRO A 33 6.39 -16.56 -11.32
CA PRO A 33 7.79 -17.00 -11.19
C PRO A 33 8.12 -17.64 -9.83
N HIS A 34 7.30 -17.40 -8.80
CA HIS A 34 7.55 -17.85 -7.43
C HIS A 34 6.74 -19.09 -7.00
N LEU A 35 5.84 -19.61 -7.86
CA LEU A 35 5.04 -20.82 -7.59
C LEU A 35 5.89 -22.05 -7.22
N PHE A 36 7.15 -22.11 -7.65
CA PHE A 36 8.04 -23.25 -7.42
C PHE A 36 8.96 -23.10 -6.19
N HIS A 37 8.92 -21.96 -5.49
CA HIS A 37 9.71 -21.70 -4.28
C HIS A 37 8.78 -21.39 -3.08
N GLY A 38 8.20 -22.44 -2.48
CA GLY A 38 7.08 -22.33 -1.54
C GLY A 38 7.29 -21.47 -0.29
N TYR A 39 8.53 -21.25 0.17
CA TYR A 39 8.80 -20.45 1.37
C TYR A 39 8.67 -18.93 1.13
N HIS A 40 8.92 -18.44 -0.08
CA HIS A 40 8.84 -17.00 -0.41
C HIS A 40 7.42 -16.56 -0.78
N LEU A 41 6.57 -17.50 -1.18
CA LEU A 41 5.23 -17.23 -1.70
C LEU A 41 4.31 -16.61 -0.64
N ALA A 42 4.41 -17.07 0.61
CA ALA A 42 3.63 -16.52 1.71
C ALA A 42 3.98 -15.04 2.00
N HIS A 43 5.27 -14.71 2.03
CA HIS A 43 5.75 -13.34 2.26
C HIS A 43 5.33 -12.39 1.13
N ILE A 44 5.50 -12.81 -0.12
CA ILE A 44 5.05 -12.05 -1.30
C ILE A 44 3.54 -11.79 -1.24
N PHE A 45 2.75 -12.79 -0.86
CA PHE A 45 1.30 -12.65 -0.75
C PHE A 45 0.89 -11.66 0.34
N LEU A 46 1.57 -11.68 1.49
CA LEU A 46 1.35 -10.72 2.57
C LEU A 46 1.66 -9.29 2.11
N HIS A 47 2.76 -9.07 1.40
CA HIS A 47 3.09 -7.75 0.86
C HIS A 47 2.06 -7.26 -0.16
N ILE A 48 1.61 -8.10 -1.08
CA ILE A 48 0.56 -7.75 -2.05
C ILE A 48 -0.76 -7.43 -1.33
N GLY A 49 -1.13 -8.22 -0.31
CA GLY A 49 -2.30 -7.97 0.53
C GLY A 49 -2.20 -6.63 1.28
N GLY A 50 -1.03 -6.34 1.86
CA GLY A 50 -0.71 -5.10 2.54
C GLY A 50 -0.84 -3.88 1.62
N ILE A 51 -0.21 -3.93 0.43
CA ILE A 51 -0.31 -2.89 -0.60
C ILE A 51 -1.76 -2.66 -1.00
N THR A 52 -2.50 -3.74 -1.26
CA THR A 52 -3.91 -3.65 -1.69
C THR A 52 -4.77 -2.92 -0.66
N LEU A 53 -4.65 -3.30 0.62
CA LEU A 53 -5.37 -2.66 1.71
C LEU A 53 -4.94 -1.20 1.88
N ALA A 54 -3.65 -0.92 1.80
CA ALA A 54 -3.10 0.42 1.98
C ALA A 54 -3.50 1.38 0.85
N VAL A 55 -3.49 0.94 -0.41
CA VAL A 55 -4.01 1.70 -1.56
C VAL A 55 -5.49 2.05 -1.33
N PHE A 56 -6.28 1.08 -0.87
CA PHE A 56 -7.69 1.33 -0.60
C PHE A 56 -7.91 2.35 0.52
N ILE A 57 -7.27 2.17 1.67
CA ILE A 57 -7.43 3.09 2.81
C ILE A 57 -6.86 4.48 2.47
N SER A 58 -5.73 4.56 1.76
CA SER A 58 -5.17 5.83 1.28
C SER A 58 -6.17 6.55 0.36
N THR A 59 -6.77 5.85 -0.60
CA THR A 59 -7.80 6.41 -1.49
C THR A 59 -9.00 6.94 -0.70
N LEU A 60 -9.48 6.19 0.30
CA LEU A 60 -10.56 6.63 1.17
C LEU A 60 -10.17 7.85 2.01
N ALA A 61 -8.96 7.88 2.57
CA ALA A 61 -8.45 8.99 3.38
C ALA A 61 -8.32 10.26 2.55
N ILE A 62 -7.79 10.16 1.32
CA ILE A 62 -7.71 11.27 0.36
C ILE A 62 -9.10 11.77 -0.03
N SER A 63 -10.02 10.86 -0.37
CA SER A 63 -11.40 11.20 -0.72
C SER A 63 -12.13 11.91 0.44
N ALA A 64 -11.96 11.41 1.67
CA ALA A 64 -12.53 12.01 2.87
C ALA A 64 -11.88 13.38 3.17
N TYR A 65 -10.58 13.52 2.95
CA TYR A 65 -9.87 14.78 3.14
C TYR A 65 -10.42 15.89 2.24
N PHE A 66 -10.77 15.59 0.98
CA PHE A 66 -11.37 16.59 0.10
C PHE A 66 -12.74 17.10 0.60
N ARG A 67 -13.47 16.30 1.38
CA ARG A 67 -14.78 16.66 1.94
C ARG A 67 -14.68 17.35 3.30
N LEU A 68 -13.83 16.84 4.19
CA LEU A 68 -13.76 17.25 5.61
C LEU A 68 -12.60 18.22 5.90
N ARG A 69 -11.54 18.20 5.08
CA ARG A 69 -10.33 19.06 5.17
C ARG A 69 -9.59 19.02 6.53
N THR A 70 -9.76 17.96 7.32
CA THR A 70 -9.02 17.79 8.59
C THR A 70 -7.59 17.34 8.37
N LYS A 71 -6.65 17.85 9.17
CA LYS A 71 -5.23 17.50 9.05
C LYS A 71 -4.97 16.07 9.51
N ARG A 72 -5.79 15.54 10.43
CA ARG A 72 -5.82 14.12 10.80
C ARG A 72 -6.00 13.18 9.59
N LEU A 73 -6.91 13.50 8.67
CA LEU A 73 -7.13 12.69 7.47
C LEU A 73 -5.96 12.80 6.49
N LEU A 74 -5.35 13.98 6.36
CA LEU A 74 -4.15 14.16 5.55
C LEU A 74 -2.97 13.35 6.08
N LEU A 75 -2.73 13.38 7.39
CA LEU A 75 -1.68 12.57 8.02
C LEU A 75 -1.91 11.08 7.80
N SER A 76 -3.17 10.62 7.90
CA SER A 76 -3.53 9.23 7.60
C SER A 76 -3.27 8.88 6.13
N ALA A 77 -3.64 9.74 5.19
CA ALA A 77 -3.40 9.55 3.76
C ALA A 77 -1.90 9.48 3.43
N VAL A 78 -1.09 10.37 4.00
CA VAL A 78 0.37 10.35 3.84
C VAL A 78 0.93 9.08 4.47
N ALA A 79 0.49 8.68 5.67
CA ALA A 79 0.96 7.47 6.32
C ALA A 79 0.70 6.20 5.48
N PHE A 80 -0.53 6.00 5.01
CA PHE A 80 -0.84 4.84 4.17
C PHE A 80 -0.14 4.89 2.81
N THR A 81 0.15 6.09 2.29
CA THR A 81 0.97 6.22 1.07
C THR A 81 2.43 5.84 1.32
N THR A 82 3.02 6.27 2.44
CA THR A 82 4.36 5.82 2.87
C THR A 82 4.40 4.31 3.07
N PHE A 83 3.33 3.72 3.62
CA PHE A 83 3.22 2.27 3.79
C PHE A 83 3.20 1.53 2.44
N ILE A 84 2.51 2.06 1.43
CA ILE A 84 2.55 1.49 0.06
C ILE A 84 3.98 1.48 -0.47
N CYS A 85 4.74 2.56 -0.29
CA CYS A 85 6.15 2.61 -0.67
C CYS A 85 7.00 1.58 0.08
N ALA A 86 6.76 1.43 1.39
CA ALA A 86 7.46 0.47 2.23
C ALA A 86 7.25 -0.97 1.75
N GLU A 87 5.99 -1.38 1.60
CA GLU A 87 5.63 -2.72 1.14
C GLU A 87 6.10 -2.99 -0.29
N SER A 88 6.11 -1.97 -1.15
CA SER A 88 6.63 -2.10 -2.51
C SER A 88 8.15 -2.35 -2.50
N ALA A 89 8.91 -1.68 -1.64
CA ALA A 89 10.35 -1.93 -1.49
C ALA A 89 10.61 -3.36 -0.98
N LEU A 90 9.87 -3.81 0.05
CA LEU A 90 9.99 -5.17 0.60
C LEU A 90 9.56 -6.25 -0.43
N LEU A 91 8.54 -5.97 -1.24
CA LEU A 91 8.09 -6.87 -2.31
C LEU A 91 9.14 -6.99 -3.42
N VAL A 92 9.78 -5.88 -3.80
CA VAL A 92 10.86 -5.88 -4.80
C VAL A 92 12.06 -6.65 -4.28
N ASP A 93 12.49 -6.41 -3.04
CA ASP A 93 13.60 -7.14 -2.43
C ASP A 93 13.30 -8.65 -2.31
N SER A 94 12.09 -9.00 -1.87
CA SER A 94 11.64 -10.40 -1.80
C SER A 94 11.62 -11.11 -3.17
N SER A 95 11.44 -10.35 -4.25
CA SER A 95 11.38 -10.88 -5.63
C SER A 95 12.74 -10.88 -6.33
N TYR A 96 13.60 -9.91 -5.99
CA TYR A 96 14.93 -9.71 -6.57
C TYR A 96 15.96 -9.35 -5.48
N PRO A 97 16.35 -10.32 -4.64
CA PRO A 97 17.19 -10.05 -3.49
C PRO A 97 18.54 -9.45 -3.88
N ASN A 98 18.98 -8.39 -3.18
CA ASN A 98 20.25 -7.69 -3.37
C ASN A 98 20.46 -7.01 -4.74
N VAL A 99 19.43 -6.94 -5.61
CA VAL A 99 19.57 -6.33 -6.95
C VAL A 99 19.45 -4.80 -6.88
N PHE A 100 18.65 -4.30 -5.93
CA PHE A 100 18.26 -2.89 -5.83
C PHE A 100 18.74 -2.23 -4.53
N ASP A 101 19.82 -2.74 -3.94
CA ASP A 101 20.38 -2.19 -2.71
C ASP A 101 21.01 -0.81 -2.93
N PHE A 102 20.86 0.06 -1.92
CA PHE A 102 21.42 1.41 -1.93
C PHE A 102 22.80 1.42 -1.29
N GLY A 103 23.77 0.79 -1.95
CA GLY A 103 25.16 0.76 -1.50
C GLY A 103 25.32 -0.04 -0.21
N ILE A 104 25.43 0.65 0.94
CA ILE A 104 25.56 0.02 2.26
C ILE A 104 24.21 -0.29 2.92
N LEU A 105 23.11 0.22 2.37
CA LEU A 105 21.79 0.12 2.97
C LEU A 105 20.92 -0.77 2.07
N PRO A 106 20.67 -2.03 2.49
CA PRO A 106 19.89 -2.95 1.67
C PRO A 106 18.43 -2.52 1.59
N LEU A 107 17.76 -2.91 0.50
CA LEU A 107 16.42 -2.42 0.19
C LEU A 107 15.38 -2.85 1.25
N ASP A 108 15.60 -3.97 1.91
CA ASP A 108 14.79 -4.45 3.01
C ASP A 108 14.81 -3.48 4.21
N GLU A 109 15.96 -2.97 4.60
CA GLU A 109 16.11 -1.97 5.67
C GLU A 109 15.38 -0.68 5.32
N VAL A 110 15.41 -0.25 4.05
CA VAL A 110 14.63 0.91 3.59
C VAL A 110 13.14 0.68 3.79
N GLY A 111 12.64 -0.51 3.44
CA GLY A 111 11.25 -0.91 3.68
C GLY A 111 10.88 -0.87 5.18
N HIS A 112 11.76 -1.36 6.05
CA HIS A 112 11.57 -1.31 7.49
C HIS A 112 11.58 0.13 8.04
N LEU A 113 12.47 0.99 7.55
CA LEU A 113 12.49 2.40 7.94
C LEU A 113 11.20 3.13 7.51
N LEU A 114 10.70 2.86 6.30
CA LEU A 114 9.44 3.44 5.82
C LEU A 114 8.21 2.95 6.60
N THR A 115 8.20 1.69 7.05
CA THR A 115 7.15 1.19 7.95
C THR A 115 7.22 1.86 9.33
N PHE A 116 8.41 2.12 9.89
CA PHE A 116 8.53 2.94 11.11
C PHE A 116 8.00 4.37 10.92
N ILE A 117 8.31 5.01 9.79
CA ILE A 117 7.77 6.34 9.46
C ILE A 117 6.25 6.29 9.38
N THR A 118 5.68 5.25 8.77
CA THR A 118 4.22 5.03 8.72
C THR A 118 3.62 5.00 10.12
N LEU A 119 4.19 4.21 11.04
CA LEU A 119 3.72 4.13 12.42
C LEU A 119 3.80 5.49 13.13
N GLY A 120 4.89 6.24 12.93
CA GLY A 120 5.04 7.59 13.47
C GLY A 120 3.97 8.55 12.95
N LEU A 121 3.70 8.54 11.64
CA LEU A 121 2.67 9.38 11.02
C LEU A 121 1.26 9.02 11.49
N LEU A 122 0.96 7.71 11.64
CA LEU A 122 -0.32 7.26 12.20
C LEU A 122 -0.47 7.67 13.66
N ALA A 123 0.57 7.52 14.48
CA ALA A 123 0.56 7.94 15.88
C ALA A 123 0.29 9.46 15.99
N LEU A 124 0.99 10.27 15.18
CA LEU A 124 0.73 11.71 15.11
C LEU A 124 -0.70 12.03 14.67
N GLY A 125 -1.27 11.26 13.75
CA GLY A 125 -2.66 11.38 13.33
C GLY A 125 -3.68 11.01 14.42
N VAL A 126 -3.37 10.02 15.27
CA VAL A 126 -4.25 9.57 16.36
C VAL A 126 -4.32 10.58 17.49
N PHE A 127 -3.18 11.16 17.90
CA PHE A 127 -3.13 12.14 19.00
C PHE A 127 -3.51 13.56 18.58
N ARG A 128 -3.83 13.78 17.30
CA ARG A 128 -4.22 15.09 16.81
C ARG A 128 -5.67 15.39 17.15
N ASN A 129 -5.89 16.59 17.67
CA ASN A 129 -7.17 17.04 18.21
C ASN A 129 -7.76 18.18 17.35
N ASP A 130 -7.83 17.93 16.04
CA ASP A 130 -8.40 18.82 15.02
C ASP A 130 -9.65 18.23 14.37
#